data_AF-A0A4Z2GF52-F1
#
_entry.id   AF-A0A4Z2GF52-F1
#
_cell.length_a   1.000
_cell.length_b   1.000
_cell.length_c   1.000
_cell.angle_alpha   90.00
_cell.angle_beta   90.00
_cell.angle_gamma   90.00
#
_symmetry.space_group_name_H-M   'P 1'
#
loop_
_entity.id
_entity.type
_entity.pdbx_description
1 polymer ?
#
loop_
_entity_poly.entity_id
_entity_poly.type
_entity_poly.pdbx_seq_one_letter_code
_entity_poly.pdbx_strand_id
1 'polypeptide(L)'
;MERPSITPEGAELWETSDQGCDIMLRHLEAARAVAHNAQSYTANTQRILQGFSCDEELLEVFKTDFQLRLLWGSRGASVNQSDRYNKFNLILTALSRKLEPPPKTQTVI
;
A
#
# COMPACT_ATOMS: atom_id res chain seq x y z
N MET A 1 -13.58 -1.25 -19.20
CA MET A 1 -12.53 -1.79 -18.30
C MET A 1 -12.99 -1.48 -16.90
N GLU A 2 -13.48 -2.50 -16.19
CA GLU A 2 -13.84 -2.39 -14.78
C GLU A 2 -12.54 -2.20 -13.97
N ARG A 3 -12.46 -1.17 -13.11
CA ARG A 3 -11.33 -1.03 -12.18
C ARG A 3 -11.49 -2.09 -11.08
N PRO A 4 -10.50 -2.97 -10.84
CA PRO A 4 -10.49 -3.74 -9.61
C PRO A 4 -10.18 -2.77 -8.45
N SER A 5 -11.22 -2.36 -7.73
CA SER A 5 -11.14 -1.55 -6.51
C SER A 5 -10.85 -2.46 -5.33
N ILE A 6 -9.59 -2.75 -5.06
CA ILE A 6 -9.22 -3.47 -3.84
C ILE A 6 -8.00 -2.81 -3.21
N THR A 7 -8.26 -1.70 -2.53
CA THR A 7 -7.36 -1.09 -1.55
C THR A 7 -7.71 -1.62 -0.15
N PRO A 8 -6.73 -1.85 0.74
CA PRO A 8 -7.01 -2.32 2.09
C PRO A 8 -7.71 -1.22 2.89
N GLU A 9 -8.84 -1.59 3.51
CA GLU A 9 -9.68 -0.85 4.47
C GLU A 9 -9.57 0.67 4.52
N GLY A 10 -10.50 1.33 3.81
CA GLY A 10 -10.88 2.74 3.97
C GLY A 10 -11.67 3.18 2.75
N ALA A 11 -12.91 3.66 2.93
CA ALA A 11 -13.62 4.31 1.83
C ALA A 11 -12.76 5.48 1.35
N GLU A 12 -12.48 5.55 0.05
CA GLU A 12 -11.55 6.55 -0.43
C GLU A 12 -12.17 7.95 -0.18
N LEU A 13 -11.36 8.95 0.16
CA LEU A 13 -11.86 10.27 0.60
C LEU A 13 -12.80 10.95 -0.42
N TRP A 14 -12.69 10.59 -1.71
CA TRP A 14 -13.54 11.07 -2.80
C TRP A 14 -14.86 10.29 -2.96
N GLU A 15 -15.01 9.14 -2.29
CA GLU A 15 -16.26 8.37 -2.24
C GLU A 15 -17.20 8.84 -1.12
N THR A 16 -16.64 9.46 -0.08
CA THR A 16 -17.37 9.83 1.16
C THR A 16 -17.49 11.34 1.38
N SER A 17 -16.84 12.14 0.53
CA SER A 17 -16.87 13.60 0.61
C SER A 17 -17.80 14.22 -0.44
N ASP A 18 -18.54 15.25 -0.04
CA ASP A 18 -19.30 16.11 -0.95
C ASP A 18 -18.42 16.79 -2.03
N GLN A 19 -17.09 16.77 -1.85
CA GLN A 19 -16.09 17.33 -2.78
C GLN A 19 -15.47 16.27 -3.70
N GLY A 20 -16.04 15.05 -3.79
CA GLY A 20 -15.45 13.93 -4.54
C GLY A 20 -15.09 14.26 -5.99
N CYS A 21 -15.97 14.97 -6.70
CA CYS A 21 -15.72 15.40 -8.09
C CYS A 21 -14.52 16.34 -8.22
N ASP A 22 -14.40 17.33 -7.33
CA ASP A 22 -13.30 18.29 -7.36
C ASP A 22 -11.97 17.62 -7.02
N ILE A 23 -11.98 16.68 -6.06
CA ILE A 23 -10.82 15.87 -5.70
C ILE A 23 -10.36 15.06 -6.92
N MET A 24 -11.29 14.37 -7.59
CA MET A 24 -10.99 13.56 -8.76
C MET A 24 -10.43 14.41 -9.91
N LEU A 25 -11.01 15.58 -10.20
CA LEU A 25 -10.50 16.48 -11.23
C LEU A 25 -9.07 16.92 -10.94
N ARG A 26 -8.78 17.33 -9.70
CA ARG A 26 -7.42 17.72 -9.28
C ARG A 26 -6.42 16.57 -9.45
N HIS A 27 -6.80 15.33 -9.12
CA HIS A 27 -5.94 14.17 -9.36
C HIS A 27 -5.68 13.91 -10.85
N LEU A 28 -6.68 14.08 -11.71
CA LEU A 28 -6.51 13.92 -13.16
C LEU A 28 -5.61 15.01 -13.76
N GLU A 29 -5.76 16.26 -13.30
CA GLU A 29 -4.88 17.37 -13.70
C GLU A 29 -3.43 17.12 -13.25
N ALA A 30 -3.25 16.67 -12.00
CA ALA A 30 -1.95 16.29 -11.48
C ALA A 30 -1.34 15.11 -12.27
N ALA A 31 -2.12 14.08 -12.60
CA ALA A 31 -1.67 12.94 -13.40
C ALA A 31 -1.21 13.38 -14.80
N ARG A 32 -1.94 14.30 -15.44
CA ARG A 32 -1.52 14.92 -16.71
C ARG A 32 -0.19 15.65 -16.57
N ALA A 33 -0.02 16.43 -15.50
CA ALA A 33 1.24 17.10 -15.22
C ALA A 33 2.38 16.10 -14.95
N VAL A 34 2.12 14.99 -14.25
CA VAL A 34 3.12 13.93 -14.01
C VAL A 34 3.55 13.30 -15.34
N ALA A 35 2.60 12.94 -16.20
CA ALA A 35 2.91 12.37 -17.50
C ALA A 35 3.74 13.32 -18.38
N HIS A 36 3.39 14.61 -18.38
CA HIS A 36 4.14 15.63 -19.13
C HIS A 36 5.58 15.80 -18.61
N ASN A 37 5.78 15.69 -17.30
CA ASN A 37 7.07 15.89 -16.64
C ASN A 37 7.88 14.60 -16.42
N ALA A 38 7.50 13.49 -17.06
CA ALA A 38 8.13 12.17 -16.86
C ALA A 38 9.67 12.21 -16.97
N GLN A 39 10.19 12.89 -18.00
CA GLN A 39 11.63 13.02 -18.23
C GLN A 39 12.35 13.79 -17.11
N SER A 40 11.72 14.82 -16.56
CA SER A 40 12.27 15.59 -15.45
C SER A 40 12.40 14.75 -14.19
N TYR A 41 11.42 13.87 -13.90
CA TYR A 41 11.55 12.91 -12.79
C TYR A 41 12.70 11.93 -13.02
N THR A 42 12.86 11.40 -14.24
CA THR A 42 13.99 10.53 -14.58
C THR A 42 15.34 11.23 -14.39
N ALA A 43 15.50 12.44 -14.93
CA ALA A 43 16.75 13.21 -14.81
C ALA A 43 17.05 13.56 -13.35
N ASN A 44 16.03 13.94 -12.58
CA ASN A 44 16.17 14.23 -11.16
C ASN A 44 16.60 12.99 -10.36
N THR A 45 16.00 11.82 -10.63
CA THR A 45 16.38 10.56 -9.99
C THR A 45 17.82 10.15 -10.34
N GLN A 46 18.22 10.26 -11.61
CA GLN A 46 19.60 10.00 -12.03
C GLN A 46 20.60 10.90 -11.30
N ARG A 47 20.28 12.19 -11.15
CA ARG A 47 21.10 13.15 -10.41
C ARG A 47 21.18 12.80 -8.91
N ILE A 48 20.07 12.45 -8.28
CA ILE A 48 20.03 12.08 -6.85
C ILE A 48 20.80 10.79 -6.58
N LEU A 49 20.71 9.81 -7.48
CA LEU A 49 21.35 8.51 -7.35
C LEU A 49 22.78 8.49 -7.92
N GLN A 50 23.33 9.62 -8.35
CA GLN A 50 24.69 9.67 -8.89
C GLN A 50 25.71 9.26 -7.82
N GLY A 51 26.45 8.18 -8.10
CA GLY A 51 27.44 7.63 -7.16
C GLY A 51 26.84 6.81 -6.02
N PHE A 52 25.52 6.62 -5.98
CA PHE A 52 24.89 5.71 -5.04
C PHE A 52 25.18 4.25 -5.43
N SER A 53 25.68 3.48 -4.47
CA SER A 53 25.78 2.02 -4.56
C SER A 53 24.77 1.42 -3.60
N CYS A 54 24.04 0.41 -4.05
CA CYS A 54 23.03 -0.25 -3.25
C CYS A 54 23.46 -1.67 -2.90
N ASP A 55 23.16 -2.07 -1.67
CA ASP A 55 23.30 -3.45 -1.21
C ASP A 55 22.24 -4.32 -1.91
N GLU A 56 22.68 -5.40 -2.57
CA GLU A 56 21.80 -6.29 -3.34
C GLU A 56 20.79 -7.05 -2.47
N GLU A 57 21.19 -7.45 -1.25
CA GLU A 57 20.30 -8.12 -0.31
C GLU A 57 19.22 -7.15 0.17
N LEU A 58 19.61 -5.90 0.46
CA LEU A 58 18.67 -4.86 0.83
C LEU A 58 17.70 -4.52 -0.32
N LEU A 59 18.19 -4.43 -1.56
CA LEU A 59 17.35 -4.24 -2.74
C LEU A 59 16.33 -5.37 -2.90
N GLU A 60 16.72 -6.61 -2.65
CA GLU A 60 15.82 -7.76 -2.73
C GLU A 60 14.65 -7.61 -1.75
N VAL A 61 14.91 -7.17 -0.51
CA VAL A 61 13.85 -6.94 0.50
C VAL A 61 12.83 -5.88 0.05
N PHE A 62 13.25 -4.90 -0.75
CA PHE A 62 12.37 -3.85 -1.28
C PHE A 62 11.53 -4.29 -2.49
N LYS A 63 11.78 -5.46 -3.08
CA LYS A 63 10.98 -5.96 -4.22
C LYS A 63 9.63 -6.48 -3.76
N THR A 64 8.57 -6.09 -4.46
CA THR A 64 7.20 -6.57 -4.19
C THR A 64 7.10 -8.09 -4.26
N ASP A 65 7.79 -8.76 -5.19
CA ASP A 65 7.77 -10.22 -5.30
C ASP A 65 8.39 -10.91 -4.09
N PHE A 66 9.46 -10.35 -3.55
CA PHE A 66 10.07 -10.83 -2.31
C PHE A 66 9.08 -10.65 -1.15
N GLN A 67 8.51 -9.46 -0.99
CA GLN A 67 7.54 -9.15 0.07
C GLN A 67 6.29 -10.05 -0.03
N LEU A 68 5.81 -10.32 -1.24
CA LEU A 68 4.70 -11.25 -1.48
C LEU A 68 5.03 -12.67 -0.98
N ARG A 69 6.20 -13.18 -1.35
CA ARG A 69 6.64 -14.51 -0.92
C ARG A 69 6.95 -14.58 0.57
N LEU A 70 7.49 -13.51 1.16
CA LEU A 70 7.76 -13.41 2.58
C LEU A 70 6.46 -13.51 3.41
N LEU A 71 5.43 -12.76 3.01
CA LEU A 71 4.17 -12.69 3.74
C LEU A 71 3.28 -13.92 3.55
N TRP A 72 3.24 -14.47 2.33
CA TRP A 72 2.25 -15.50 1.96
C TRP A 72 2.86 -16.84 1.52
N GLY A 73 4.18 -16.95 1.45
CA GLY A 73 4.88 -18.12 0.91
C GLY A 73 4.67 -18.28 -0.61
N SER A 74 5.33 -19.29 -1.19
CA SER A 74 5.31 -19.52 -2.65
C SER A 74 3.91 -19.77 -3.22
N ARG A 75 3.06 -20.53 -2.50
CA ARG A 75 1.68 -20.83 -2.93
C ARG A 75 0.68 -19.74 -2.56
N GLY A 76 0.84 -19.10 -1.41
CA GLY A 76 -0.10 -18.07 -0.98
C GLY A 76 0.06 -16.77 -1.76
N ALA A 77 1.26 -16.47 -2.30
CA ALA A 77 1.52 -15.27 -3.08
C ALA A 77 0.68 -15.17 -4.37
N SER A 78 0.26 -16.30 -4.95
CA SER A 78 -0.58 -16.33 -6.16
C SER A 78 -2.08 -16.31 -5.88
N VAL A 79 -2.49 -16.30 -4.61
CA VAL A 79 -3.91 -16.17 -4.22
C VAL A 79 -4.40 -14.75 -4.51
N ASN A 80 -5.72 -14.61 -4.69
CA ASN A 80 -6.38 -13.34 -4.95
C ASN A 80 -5.95 -12.27 -3.93
N GLN A 81 -5.79 -11.04 -4.42
CA GLN A 81 -5.36 -9.89 -3.62
C GLN A 81 -6.32 -9.61 -2.46
N SER A 82 -7.64 -9.65 -2.68
CA SER A 82 -8.62 -9.44 -1.62
C SER A 82 -8.47 -10.45 -0.48
N ASP A 83 -8.33 -11.74 -0.80
CA ASP A 83 -8.15 -12.80 0.19
C ASP A 83 -6.86 -12.60 0.99
N ARG A 84 -5.77 -12.20 0.31
CA ARG A 84 -4.49 -11.91 0.95
C ARG A 84 -4.58 -10.73 1.91
N TYR A 85 -5.26 -9.65 1.52
CA TYR A 85 -5.43 -8.47 2.35
C TYR A 85 -6.35 -8.73 3.54
N ASN A 86 -7.50 -9.37 3.32
CA ASN A 86 -8.40 -9.78 4.39
C ASN A 86 -7.69 -10.65 5.43
N LYS A 87 -6.91 -11.64 4.96
CA LYS A 87 -6.11 -12.49 5.84
C LYS A 87 -5.06 -11.70 6.60
N PHE A 88 -4.40 -10.73 5.97
CA PHE A 88 -3.41 -9.90 6.63
C PHE A 88 -4.04 -8.99 7.70
N ASN A 89 -5.21 -8.40 7.44
CA ASN A 89 -5.97 -7.63 8.44
C ASN A 89 -6.29 -8.48 9.68
N LEU A 90 -6.70 -9.74 9.50
CA LEU A 90 -6.94 -10.66 10.62
C LEU A 90 -5.65 -10.96 11.41
N ILE A 91 -4.54 -11.20 10.70
CA ILE A 91 -3.22 -11.45 11.33
C ILE A 91 -2.78 -10.22 12.13
N LEU A 92 -2.80 -9.03 11.53
CA LEU A 92 -2.39 -7.79 12.19
C LEU A 92 -3.28 -7.47 13.40
N THR A 93 -4.59 -7.68 13.28
CA THR A 93 -5.54 -7.49 14.40
C THR A 93 -5.22 -8.45 15.55
N ALA A 94 -4.95 -9.73 15.26
CA ALA A 94 -4.61 -10.71 16.28
C ALA A 94 -3.25 -10.40 16.94
N LEU A 95 -2.24 -9.99 16.16
CA LEU A 95 -0.93 -9.59 16.66
C LEU A 95 -1.01 -8.34 17.54
N SER A 96 -1.75 -7.31 17.10
CA SER A 96 -1.99 -6.09 17.87
C SER A 96 -2.62 -6.42 19.22
N ARG A 97 -3.72 -7.18 19.25
CA ARG A 97 -4.38 -7.61 20.51
C ARG A 97 -3.48 -8.47 21.41
N LYS A 98 -2.54 -9.21 20.83
CA LYS A 98 -1.60 -10.04 21.60
C LYS A 98 -0.48 -9.19 22.23
N LEU A 99 0.04 -8.21 21.50
CA LEU A 99 1.11 -7.32 21.95
C LEU A 99 0.59 -6.26 22.93
N GLU A 100 -0.61 -5.72 22.66
CA GLU A 100 -1.28 -4.70 23.45
C GLU A 100 -2.72 -5.16 23.74
N PRO A 101 -2.91 -6.03 24.76
CA PRO A 101 -4.24 -6.53 25.10
C PRO A 101 -5.17 -5.37 25.49
N PRO A 102 -6.43 -5.38 25.00
CA PRO A 102 -7.40 -4.40 25.44
C PRO A 102 -7.58 -4.52 26.96
N PRO A 103 -7.80 -3.40 27.68
CA PRO A 103 -8.01 -3.44 29.11
C PRO A 103 -9.15 -4.41 29.43
N LYS A 104 -8.91 -5.31 30.40
CA LYS A 104 -9.97 -6.19 30.89
C LYS A 104 -11.04 -5.30 31.49
N THR A 105 -12.17 -5.14 30.81
CA THR A 105 -13.36 -4.54 31.40
C THR A 105 -13.69 -5.40 32.63
N GLN A 106 -13.40 -4.89 33.82
CA GLN A 106 -13.87 -5.48 35.06
C GLN A 106 -15.40 -5.45 34.96
N THR A 107 -16.02 -6.60 34.75
CA THR A 107 -17.44 -6.76 35.02
C THR A 107 -17.61 -6.50 36.51
N VAL A 108 -18.00 -5.28 36.83
CA VAL A 108 -18.46 -4.91 38.16
C VAL A 108 -19.87 -5.48 38.29
N ILE A 109 -19.95 -6.49 39.17
CA ILE A 109 -21.11 -7.18 39.75
C ILE A 109 -21.63 -8.37 38.94
#